data_AF-A0A954QPK2-F1
#
_entry.id   AF-A0A954QPK2-F1
#
_cell.length_a   1.000
_cell.length_b   1.000
_cell.length_c   1.000
_cell.angle_alpha   90.00
_cell.angle_beta   90.00
_cell.angle_gamma   90.00
#
_symmetry.space_group_name_H-M   'P 1'
#
loop_
_entity.id
_entity.type
_entity.pdbx_description
1 polymer ?
#
loop_
_entity_poly.entity_id
_entity_poly.type
_entity_poly.pdbx_seq_one_letter_code
_entity_poly.pdbx_strand_id
1 'polypeptide(L)'
;MFKLQLFPNKADDLLDGADMPPTDNTELNYRPRPLSNDEERRLTGLLLIISVPIVVLGISLHFLIELFPILRHVTIAVGIVLAAWLGIRRLTGVLQQPDVVGALAFGCVGAVALAWEFATIFSVNALRVSVLVGWVTSALIARQVAAWILVAPTVDHERMERWRSNVPVVLPSRLSRDCPELLTYTVSPVLMMMAWIISWWTLLAVGISTCWWPVIFALSVQAMWLVWHIAAKSFVPFPNPDEAMRATWKAVVVFLTYDIHQTPAAGVFRFPTRALRSPWTRWTLFVGTGLAIGLTLGAMCPDPFEVWYFSGSYTVQAFANVLTVCFAGPVALCSTLFLSAGTLLARFERELSHHKDDKTTDWDNYIDRIINSNDELEREHLFYGASERGDNPVLVHRDIYDEHNHILGDSGASKTALGLAPQATQLIARGDSTVVIVDLKGDRALFEGCRREAERHGNMRFRWLSNEIGTTSFGFNPFTQSHNEYLAIEQLTQELLQGLSLDYGIQ
;
A
#
# COMPACT_ATOMS: atom_id res chain seq x y z
N MET A 1 1.34 23.54 24.88
CA MET A 1 1.80 23.40 23.48
C MET A 1 1.90 21.90 23.19
N PHE A 2 0.79 21.26 22.82
CA PHE A 2 0.79 19.85 22.43
C PHE A 2 1.50 19.77 21.08
N LYS A 3 2.73 19.25 21.03
CA LYS A 3 3.25 18.70 19.78
C LYS A 3 2.34 17.51 19.48
N LEU A 4 1.33 17.70 18.62
CA LEU A 4 0.79 16.57 17.87
C LEU A 4 1.98 16.02 17.08
N GLN A 5 2.69 15.03 17.64
CA GLN A 5 3.51 14.12 16.86
C GLN A 5 2.54 13.27 16.04
N LEU A 6 1.90 13.91 15.05
CA LEU A 6 1.10 13.26 14.02
C LEU A 6 1.94 12.29 13.20
N PHE A 7 3.24 12.52 13.22
CA PHE A 7 4.23 11.68 12.60
C PHE A 7 5.10 11.09 13.70
N PRO A 8 5.25 9.77 13.77
CA PRO A 8 6.34 9.16 14.51
C PRO A 8 7.64 9.83 14.07
N ASN A 9 8.61 9.96 14.99
CA ASN A 9 9.93 10.48 14.63
C ASN A 9 10.43 9.73 13.39
N LYS A 10 11.03 10.48 12.45
CA LYS A 10 11.60 9.92 11.21
C LYS A 10 12.36 8.65 11.60
N ALA A 11 12.02 7.51 10.99
CA ALA A 11 12.71 6.26 11.29
C ALA A 11 14.22 6.53 11.12
N ASP A 12 15.01 6.22 12.15
CA ASP A 12 16.46 6.46 12.21
C ASP A 12 17.25 5.59 11.21
N ASP A 13 16.61 5.09 10.18
CA ASP A 13 17.22 4.33 9.10
C ASP A 13 17.90 5.35 8.16
N LEU A 14 19.09 5.78 8.59
CA LEU A 14 19.97 6.82 8.01
C LEU A 14 20.52 6.51 6.60
N LEU A 15 19.93 5.56 5.87
CA LEU A 15 20.32 5.33 4.48
C LEU A 15 19.73 6.48 3.64
N ASP A 16 20.61 7.33 3.11
CA ASP A 16 20.21 8.38 2.19
C ASP A 16 19.58 7.72 0.96
N GLY A 17 18.29 8.00 0.73
CA GLY A 17 17.56 7.40 -0.39
C GLY A 17 18.13 7.78 -1.76
N ALA A 18 18.97 8.81 -1.82
CA ALA A 18 19.71 9.18 -3.02
C ALA A 18 20.84 8.19 -3.38
N ASP A 19 21.39 7.49 -2.39
CA ASP A 19 22.51 6.56 -2.58
C ASP A 19 22.04 5.11 -2.81
N MET A 20 20.74 4.84 -2.68
CA MET A 20 20.18 3.52 -2.96
C MET A 20 19.90 3.33 -4.45
N PRO A 21 20.16 2.12 -4.98
CA PRO A 21 19.85 1.80 -6.36
C PRO A 21 18.35 2.00 -6.65
N PRO A 22 17.97 2.35 -7.89
CA PRO A 22 16.59 2.63 -8.24
C PRO A 22 15.71 1.38 -8.07
N THR A 23 14.88 1.36 -7.03
CA THR A 23 13.99 0.23 -6.68
C THR A 23 12.61 0.33 -7.32
N ASP A 24 12.51 1.01 -8.46
CA ASP A 24 11.21 1.22 -9.10
C ASP A 24 10.70 -0.02 -9.86
N ASN A 25 11.59 -0.98 -10.14
CA ASN A 25 11.30 -2.21 -10.87
C ASN A 25 11.36 -3.48 -9.99
N THR A 26 11.64 -3.32 -8.70
CA THR A 26 11.75 -4.45 -7.77
C THR A 26 10.42 -5.17 -7.65
N GLU A 27 10.44 -6.49 -7.77
CA GLU A 27 9.31 -7.37 -7.52
C GLU A 27 9.18 -7.70 -6.04
N LEU A 28 10.28 -7.55 -5.29
CA LEU A 28 10.26 -7.45 -3.83
C LEU A 28 9.57 -6.16 -3.46
N ASN A 29 8.36 -6.31 -2.96
CA ASN A 29 7.45 -5.22 -2.71
C ASN A 29 6.89 -5.44 -1.30
N TYR A 30 7.78 -5.22 -0.34
CA TYR A 30 7.55 -5.37 1.08
C TYR A 30 6.58 -4.33 1.60
N ARG A 31 5.85 -4.71 2.64
CA ARG A 31 4.85 -3.87 3.27
C ARG A 31 5.36 -3.38 4.63
N PRO A 32 6.07 -2.23 4.69
CA PRO A 32 6.34 -1.63 5.98
C PRO A 32 5.00 -1.32 6.65
N ARG A 33 4.80 -1.84 7.87
CA ARG A 33 3.68 -1.48 8.75
C ARG A 33 4.24 -0.72 9.96
N PRO A 34 4.68 0.52 9.76
CA PRO A 34 5.29 1.28 10.85
C PRO A 34 4.25 1.76 11.89
N LEU A 35 2.97 1.74 11.53
CA LEU A 35 1.87 2.13 12.41
C LEU A 35 1.15 0.89 12.92
N SER A 36 0.80 0.91 14.20
CA SER A 36 -0.16 -0.04 14.76
C SER A 36 -1.55 0.12 14.11
N ASN A 37 -2.36 -0.94 14.14
CA ASN A 37 -3.73 -0.90 13.60
C ASN A 37 -4.57 0.26 14.20
N ASP A 38 -4.34 0.63 15.46
CA ASP A 38 -5.05 1.73 16.11
C ASP A 38 -4.57 3.10 15.64
N GLU A 39 -3.26 3.26 15.40
CA GLU A 39 -2.71 4.49 14.82
C GLU A 39 -3.18 4.68 13.37
N GLU A 40 -3.20 3.62 12.56
CA GLU A 40 -3.74 3.66 11.21
C GLU A 40 -5.22 4.10 11.18
N ARG A 41 -6.04 3.55 12.09
CA ARG A 41 -7.46 3.93 12.24
C ARG A 41 -7.62 5.38 12.69
N ARG A 42 -6.82 5.83 13.66
CA ARG A 42 -6.85 7.22 14.17
C ARG A 42 -6.47 8.21 13.08
N LEU A 43 -5.38 7.95 12.34
CA LEU A 43 -4.94 8.81 11.26
C LEU A 43 -5.96 8.85 10.11
N THR A 44 -6.50 7.70 9.72
CA THR A 44 -7.57 7.61 8.72
C THR A 44 -8.79 8.41 9.16
N GLY A 45 -9.22 8.25 10.42
CA GLY A 45 -10.31 9.03 11.01
C GLY A 45 -10.04 10.54 10.99
N LEU A 46 -8.83 10.96 11.33
CA LEU A 46 -8.43 12.37 11.27
C LEU A 46 -8.48 12.92 9.85
N LEU A 47 -8.03 12.16 8.85
CA LEU A 47 -8.09 12.57 7.44
C LEU A 47 -9.51 12.61 6.88
N LEU A 48 -10.43 11.77 7.38
CA LEU A 48 -11.85 11.87 7.06
C LEU A 48 -12.45 13.16 7.64
N ILE A 49 -12.04 13.53 8.86
CA ILE A 49 -12.57 14.69 9.59
C ILE A 49 -11.86 16.00 9.24
N ILE A 50 -10.66 16.00 8.65
CA ILE A 50 -9.91 17.24 8.34
C ILE A 50 -10.65 18.15 7.36
N SER A 51 -11.54 17.58 6.55
CA SER A 51 -12.44 18.32 5.66
C SER A 51 -13.44 19.20 6.42
N VAL A 52 -13.83 18.81 7.64
CA VAL A 52 -14.82 19.49 8.49
C VAL A 52 -14.47 20.94 8.79
N PRO A 53 -13.33 21.29 9.40
CA PRO A 53 -13.00 22.69 9.68
C PRO A 53 -12.87 23.53 8.40
N ILE A 54 -12.38 22.94 7.31
CA ILE A 54 -12.24 23.63 6.02
C ILE A 54 -13.61 23.99 5.44
N VAL A 55 -14.54 23.04 5.50
CA VAL A 55 -15.94 23.21 5.11
C VAL A 55 -16.64 24.25 5.98
N VAL A 56 -16.52 24.14 7.30
CA VAL A 56 -17.13 25.08 8.25
C VAL A 56 -16.64 26.50 7.96
N LEU A 57 -15.35 26.66 7.70
CA LEU A 57 -14.76 27.94 7.34
C LEU A 57 -15.29 28.47 6.01
N GLY A 58 -15.41 27.62 4.99
CA GLY A 58 -15.97 27.98 3.69
C GLY A 58 -17.43 28.44 3.77
N ILE A 59 -18.26 27.67 4.48
CA ILE A 59 -19.67 28.00 4.73
C ILE A 59 -19.78 29.30 5.52
N SER A 60 -19.01 29.45 6.60
CA SER A 60 -19.03 30.66 7.43
C SER A 60 -18.59 31.90 6.66
N LEU A 61 -17.58 31.76 5.80
CA LEU A 61 -17.11 32.84 4.95
C LEU A 61 -18.14 33.23 3.89
N HIS A 62 -18.82 32.25 3.27
CA HIS A 62 -19.92 32.53 2.36
C HIS A 62 -21.04 33.31 3.06
N PHE A 63 -21.44 32.92 4.26
CA PHE A 63 -22.44 33.69 5.02
C PHE A 63 -22.00 35.11 5.32
N LEU A 64 -20.72 35.32 5.66
CA LEU A 64 -20.18 36.67 5.83
C LEU A 64 -20.21 37.46 4.51
N ILE A 65 -19.90 36.82 3.38
CA ILE A 65 -19.94 37.44 2.05
C ILE A 65 -21.36 37.85 1.66
N GLU A 66 -22.36 37.00 1.91
CA GLU A 66 -23.77 37.33 1.66
C GLU A 66 -24.24 38.48 2.55
N LEU A 67 -23.85 38.47 3.83
CA LEU A 67 -24.19 39.54 4.77
C LEU A 67 -23.50 40.87 4.41
N PHE A 68 -22.30 40.81 3.83
CA PHE A 68 -21.51 41.96 3.43
C PHE A 68 -20.91 41.74 2.04
N PRO A 69 -21.62 42.10 0.95
CA PRO A 69 -21.16 41.85 -0.42
C PRO A 69 -19.77 42.42 -0.74
N ILE A 70 -19.36 43.48 -0.03
CA ILE A 70 -18.01 44.06 -0.15
C ILE A 70 -16.90 43.07 0.26
N LEU A 71 -17.18 42.15 1.19
CA LEU A 71 -16.24 41.12 1.63
C LEU A 71 -15.85 40.20 0.47
N ARG A 72 -16.73 39.95 -0.51
CA ARG A 72 -16.37 39.19 -1.71
C ARG A 72 -15.16 39.78 -2.43
N HIS A 73 -15.22 41.09 -2.68
CA HIS A 73 -14.16 41.82 -3.36
C HIS A 73 -12.91 41.94 -2.48
N VAL A 74 -13.09 42.13 -1.17
CA VAL A 74 -11.97 42.19 -0.21
C VAL A 74 -11.25 40.84 -0.12
N THR A 75 -11.95 39.72 -0.03
CA THR A 75 -11.34 38.38 0.05
C THR A 75 -10.54 38.06 -1.21
N ILE A 76 -11.08 38.36 -2.40
CA ILE A 76 -10.36 38.18 -3.66
C ILE A 76 -9.13 39.10 -3.72
N ALA A 77 -9.28 40.39 -3.37
CA ALA A 77 -8.17 41.34 -3.36
C ALA A 77 -7.06 40.95 -2.38
N VAL A 78 -7.41 40.54 -1.15
CA VAL A 78 -6.46 40.04 -0.14
C VAL A 78 -5.75 38.78 -0.63
N GLY A 79 -6.48 37.85 -1.27
CA GLY A 79 -5.88 36.66 -1.88
C GLY A 79 -4.86 37.00 -2.96
N ILE A 80 -5.18 37.92 -3.86
CA ILE A 80 -4.27 38.40 -4.92
C ILE A 80 -3.04 39.09 -4.32
N VAL A 81 -3.24 39.97 -3.34
CA VAL A 81 -2.14 40.70 -2.66
C VAL A 81 -1.21 39.73 -1.94
N LEU A 82 -1.75 38.72 -1.25
CA LEU A 82 -0.95 37.70 -0.56
C LEU A 82 -0.21 36.79 -1.54
N ALA A 83 -0.84 36.37 -2.63
CA ALA A 83 -0.18 35.60 -3.69
C ALA A 83 0.98 36.39 -4.34
N ALA A 84 0.77 37.68 -4.62
CA ALA A 84 1.80 38.56 -5.13
C ALA A 84 2.94 38.77 -4.11
N TRP A 85 2.60 38.99 -2.84
CA TRP A 85 3.58 39.14 -1.75
C TRP A 85 4.45 37.89 -1.57
N LEU A 86 3.85 36.69 -1.65
CA LEU A 86 4.57 35.42 -1.65
C LEU A 86 5.47 35.24 -2.85
N GLY A 87 4.98 35.58 -4.04
CA GLY A 87 5.77 35.56 -5.26
C GLY A 87 7.01 36.43 -5.13
N ILE A 88 6.86 37.64 -4.59
CA ILE A 88 7.96 38.57 -4.32
C ILE A 88 8.92 37.98 -3.28
N ARG A 89 8.45 37.47 -2.14
CA ARG A 89 9.33 36.87 -1.11
C ARG A 89 10.07 35.63 -1.58
N ARG A 90 9.44 34.82 -2.44
CA ARG A 90 10.09 33.67 -3.08
C ARG A 90 11.19 34.12 -4.03
N LEU A 91 10.95 35.17 -4.82
CA LEU A 91 11.94 35.73 -5.74
C LEU A 91 13.12 36.42 -5.01
N THR A 92 12.87 37.02 -3.84
CA THR A 92 13.92 37.70 -3.05
C THR A 92 14.67 36.79 -2.10
N GLY A 93 14.27 35.51 -1.95
CA GLY A 93 14.91 34.56 -1.05
C GLY A 93 14.66 34.81 0.44
N VAL A 94 13.77 35.74 0.81
CA VAL A 94 13.48 36.13 2.21
C VAL A 94 12.24 35.38 2.76
N LEU A 95 11.94 34.20 2.23
CA LEU A 95 10.75 33.46 2.61
C LEU A 95 10.96 32.80 3.99
N GLN A 96 10.39 33.38 5.04
CA GLN A 96 10.42 32.76 6.38
C GLN A 96 9.26 31.76 6.53
N GLN A 97 9.47 30.72 7.33
CA GLN A 97 8.45 29.69 7.60
C GLN A 97 7.06 30.25 8.02
N PRO A 98 6.92 31.28 8.88
CA PRO A 98 5.61 31.87 9.20
C PRO A 98 4.91 32.53 7.99
N ASP A 99 5.67 33.09 7.04
CA ASP A 99 5.10 33.68 5.83
C ASP A 99 4.41 32.62 4.98
N VAL A 100 5.04 31.44 4.87
CA VAL A 100 4.53 30.28 4.13
C VAL A 100 3.26 29.75 4.77
N VAL A 101 3.21 29.69 6.11
CA VAL A 101 2.03 29.21 6.83
C VAL A 101 0.86 30.18 6.68
N GLY A 102 1.08 31.48 6.87
CA GLY A 102 0.03 32.50 6.70
C GLY A 102 -0.50 32.53 5.27
N ALA A 103 0.39 32.45 4.30
CA ALA A 103 0.10 32.32 2.89
C ALA A 103 -0.76 31.10 2.53
N LEU A 104 -0.37 29.92 3.02
CA LEU A 104 -1.12 28.69 2.79
C LEU A 104 -2.50 28.78 3.44
N ALA A 105 -2.61 29.32 4.65
CA ALA A 105 -3.89 29.51 5.33
C ALA A 105 -4.84 30.40 4.53
N PHE A 106 -4.38 31.59 4.10
CA PHE A 106 -5.20 32.51 3.31
C PHE A 106 -5.47 31.99 1.90
N GLY A 107 -4.49 31.34 1.25
CA GLY A 107 -4.66 30.69 -0.04
C GLY A 107 -5.73 29.61 0.02
N CYS A 108 -5.73 28.79 1.08
CA CYS A 108 -6.77 27.79 1.34
C CYS A 108 -8.14 28.45 1.54
N VAL A 109 -8.23 29.51 2.34
CA VAL A 109 -9.49 30.25 2.56
C VAL A 109 -10.05 30.80 1.23
N GLY A 110 -9.21 31.47 0.45
CA GLY A 110 -9.59 32.03 -0.84
C GLY A 110 -9.99 30.95 -1.85
N ALA A 111 -9.24 29.85 -1.91
CA ALA A 111 -9.55 28.72 -2.79
C ALA A 111 -10.88 28.06 -2.41
N VAL A 112 -11.16 27.89 -1.12
CA VAL A 112 -12.44 27.35 -0.63
C VAL A 112 -13.59 28.29 -0.94
N ALA A 113 -13.41 29.60 -0.78
CA ALA A 113 -14.43 30.60 -1.13
C ALA A 113 -14.75 30.56 -2.63
N LEU A 114 -13.72 30.54 -3.48
CA LEU A 114 -13.89 30.44 -4.94
C LEU A 114 -14.51 29.10 -5.34
N ALA A 115 -14.12 28.00 -4.71
CA ALA A 115 -14.71 26.68 -4.95
C ALA A 115 -16.19 26.64 -4.55
N TRP A 116 -16.56 27.29 -3.44
CA TRP A 116 -17.94 27.44 -3.02
C TRP A 116 -18.75 28.28 -4.00
N GLU A 117 -18.26 29.44 -4.42
CA GLU A 117 -18.90 30.29 -5.44
C GLU A 117 -19.07 29.57 -6.78
N PHE A 118 -18.05 28.82 -7.20
CA PHE A 118 -18.16 27.99 -8.39
C PHE A 118 -19.24 26.90 -8.21
N ALA A 119 -19.28 26.28 -7.02
CA ALA A 119 -20.29 25.30 -6.67
C ALA A 119 -21.70 25.89 -6.60
N THR A 120 -21.90 27.14 -6.16
CA THR A 120 -23.24 27.76 -6.16
C THR A 120 -23.70 28.11 -7.57
N ILE A 121 -22.81 28.67 -8.40
CA ILE A 121 -23.14 29.06 -9.80
C ILE A 121 -23.43 27.83 -10.67
N PHE A 122 -22.70 26.73 -10.48
CA PHE A 122 -22.77 25.55 -11.34
C PHE A 122 -23.28 24.30 -10.62
N SER A 123 -23.99 24.43 -9.51
CA SER A 123 -24.27 23.37 -8.52
C SER A 123 -24.57 21.98 -9.08
N VAL A 124 -25.49 21.85 -10.03
CA VAL A 124 -25.84 20.54 -10.62
C VAL A 124 -24.69 19.96 -11.46
N ASN A 125 -24.04 20.78 -12.27
CA ASN A 125 -22.91 20.33 -13.09
C ASN A 125 -21.65 20.10 -12.25
N ALA A 126 -21.42 20.95 -11.25
CA ALA A 126 -20.33 20.82 -10.29
C ALA A 126 -20.47 19.51 -9.52
N LEU A 127 -21.68 19.14 -9.07
CA LEU A 127 -21.92 17.85 -8.41
C LEU A 127 -21.59 16.67 -9.33
N ARG A 128 -21.97 16.71 -10.62
CA ARG A 128 -21.63 15.65 -11.59
C ARG A 128 -20.13 15.50 -11.76
N VAL A 129 -19.42 16.62 -11.88
CA VAL A 129 -17.95 16.63 -11.97
C VAL A 129 -17.33 16.08 -10.68
N SER A 130 -17.83 16.47 -9.51
CA SER A 130 -17.35 15.97 -8.22
C SER A 130 -17.56 14.46 -8.07
N VAL A 131 -18.67 13.90 -8.55
CA VAL A 131 -18.90 12.45 -8.56
C VAL A 131 -17.95 11.74 -9.52
N LEU A 132 -17.68 12.32 -10.70
CA LEU A 132 -16.70 11.79 -11.64
C LEU A 132 -15.28 11.80 -11.03
N VAL A 133 -14.89 12.89 -10.37
CA VAL A 133 -13.62 12.99 -9.64
C VAL A 133 -13.58 11.96 -8.50
N GLY A 134 -14.70 11.78 -7.79
CA GLY A 134 -14.91 10.71 -6.81
C GLY A 134 -14.58 9.34 -7.38
N TRP A 135 -15.17 9.00 -8.52
CA TRP A 135 -14.91 7.73 -9.21
C TRP A 135 -13.46 7.57 -9.65
N VAL A 136 -12.84 8.61 -10.23
CA VAL A 136 -11.42 8.56 -10.63
C VAL A 136 -10.53 8.34 -9.40
N THR A 137 -10.79 9.02 -8.29
CA THR A 137 -10.07 8.82 -7.02
C THR A 137 -10.26 7.38 -6.52
N SER A 138 -11.48 6.85 -6.53
CA SER A 138 -11.75 5.45 -6.19
C SER A 138 -11.03 4.46 -7.09
N ALA A 139 -10.95 4.73 -8.40
CA ALA A 139 -10.19 3.92 -9.36
C ALA A 139 -8.69 3.92 -9.06
N LEU A 140 -8.11 5.07 -8.68
CA LEU A 140 -6.71 5.18 -8.29
C LEU A 140 -6.43 4.44 -6.97
N ILE A 141 -7.32 4.55 -5.98
CA ILE A 141 -7.24 3.80 -4.71
C ILE A 141 -7.27 2.30 -4.99
N ALA A 142 -8.24 1.84 -5.78
CA ALA A 142 -8.38 0.43 -6.14
C ALA A 142 -7.13 -0.12 -6.83
N ARG A 143 -6.56 0.63 -7.80
CA ARG A 143 -5.32 0.26 -8.49
C ARG A 143 -4.14 0.14 -7.54
N GLN A 144 -3.95 1.14 -6.69
CA GLN A 144 -2.87 1.18 -5.70
C GLN A 144 -2.98 0.00 -4.72
N VAL A 145 -4.17 -0.25 -4.19
CA VAL A 145 -4.40 -1.29 -3.18
C VAL A 145 -4.38 -2.68 -3.81
N ALA A 146 -4.91 -2.90 -5.01
CA ALA A 146 -4.79 -4.18 -5.70
C ALA A 146 -3.32 -4.54 -5.97
N ALA A 147 -2.52 -3.57 -6.43
CA ALA A 147 -1.07 -3.74 -6.58
C ALA A 147 -0.40 -4.05 -5.23
N TRP A 148 -0.79 -3.36 -4.15
CA TRP A 148 -0.32 -3.64 -2.80
C TRP A 148 -0.72 -5.06 -2.32
N ILE A 149 -1.93 -5.53 -2.64
CA ILE A 149 -2.40 -6.88 -2.29
C ILE A 149 -1.57 -7.94 -3.01
N LEU A 150 -1.31 -7.75 -4.31
CA LEU A 150 -0.57 -8.70 -5.14
C LEU A 150 0.82 -9.04 -4.62
N VAL A 151 1.48 -8.03 -4.08
CA VAL A 151 2.84 -8.17 -3.58
C VAL A 151 2.90 -8.70 -2.15
N ALA A 152 1.80 -9.17 -1.57
CA ALA A 152 1.81 -9.76 -0.23
C ALA A 152 2.85 -10.88 -0.13
N PRO A 153 3.53 -11.06 1.02
CA PRO A 153 4.39 -12.21 1.25
C PRO A 153 3.65 -13.54 1.10
N THR A 154 2.34 -13.54 1.37
CA THR A 154 1.48 -14.72 1.29
C THR A 154 1.15 -15.17 -0.13
N VAL A 155 1.48 -14.37 -1.14
CA VAL A 155 1.17 -14.62 -2.55
C VAL A 155 2.38 -15.20 -3.26
N ASP A 156 2.29 -16.42 -3.77
CA ASP A 156 3.35 -17.02 -4.58
C ASP A 156 3.56 -16.25 -5.90
N HIS A 157 4.76 -16.37 -6.47
CA HIS A 157 5.15 -15.65 -7.68
C HIS A 157 4.23 -15.97 -8.88
N GLU A 158 3.87 -17.24 -9.08
CA GLU A 158 3.00 -17.68 -10.18
C GLU A 158 1.62 -17.01 -10.10
N ARG A 159 1.01 -16.97 -8.91
CA ARG A 159 -0.25 -16.25 -8.68
C ARG A 159 -0.09 -14.74 -8.88
N MET A 160 0.98 -14.15 -8.35
CA MET A 160 1.26 -12.73 -8.52
C MET A 160 1.27 -12.37 -10.02
N GLU A 161 2.02 -13.11 -10.84
CA GLU A 161 2.10 -12.89 -12.29
C GLU A 161 0.77 -13.07 -13.00
N ARG A 162 0.03 -14.15 -12.66
CA ARG A 162 -1.31 -14.38 -13.22
C ARG A 162 -2.26 -13.20 -12.95
N TRP A 163 -2.27 -12.71 -11.71
CA TRP A 163 -3.19 -11.66 -11.27
C TRP A 163 -2.70 -10.24 -11.58
N ARG A 164 -1.42 -10.05 -11.94
CA ARG A 164 -0.86 -8.75 -12.37
C ARG A 164 -1.63 -8.17 -13.56
N SER A 165 -2.10 -9.03 -14.47
CA SER A 165 -2.94 -8.64 -15.61
C SER A 165 -4.36 -8.17 -15.23
N ASN A 166 -4.83 -8.48 -14.02
CA ASN A 166 -6.16 -8.16 -13.51
C ASN A 166 -6.19 -6.89 -12.63
N VAL A 167 -5.06 -6.21 -12.47
CA VAL A 167 -5.00 -4.94 -11.71
C VAL A 167 -5.93 -3.92 -12.38
N PRO A 168 -6.81 -3.24 -11.62
CA PRO A 168 -7.75 -2.30 -12.20
C PRO A 168 -7.02 -1.14 -12.89
N VAL A 169 -7.34 -0.93 -14.15
CA VAL A 169 -6.94 0.23 -14.95
C VAL A 169 -8.22 0.95 -15.34
N VAL A 170 -8.20 2.29 -15.35
CA VAL A 170 -9.37 3.16 -15.61
C VAL A 170 -10.20 2.69 -16.81
N LEU A 171 -9.55 2.19 -17.86
CA LEU A 171 -10.19 1.54 -19.01
C LEU A 171 -9.46 0.23 -19.29
N PRO A 172 -9.96 -0.93 -18.83
CA PRO A 172 -9.33 -2.20 -19.11
C PRO A 172 -9.49 -2.56 -20.59
N SER A 173 -8.41 -3.01 -21.22
CA SER A 173 -8.42 -3.42 -22.64
C SER A 173 -9.03 -4.79 -22.86
N ARG A 174 -9.04 -5.65 -21.83
CA ARG A 174 -9.58 -7.01 -21.86
C ARG A 174 -10.21 -7.36 -20.51
N LEU A 175 -11.33 -8.07 -20.55
CA LEU A 175 -11.93 -8.67 -19.37
C LEU A 175 -11.34 -10.06 -19.15
N SER A 176 -10.80 -10.30 -17.97
CA SER A 176 -10.26 -11.60 -17.59
C SER A 176 -11.39 -12.53 -17.13
N ARG A 177 -11.37 -13.77 -17.59
CA ARG A 177 -12.31 -14.81 -17.13
C ARG A 177 -12.01 -15.25 -15.68
N ASP A 178 -10.78 -15.06 -15.23
CA ASP A 178 -10.35 -15.45 -13.88
C ASP A 178 -10.81 -14.45 -12.81
N CYS A 179 -11.13 -13.22 -13.23
CA CYS A 179 -11.61 -12.14 -12.37
C CYS A 179 -12.85 -11.46 -12.97
N PRO A 180 -14.02 -12.12 -12.94
CA PRO A 180 -15.26 -11.56 -13.47
C PRO A 180 -15.69 -10.26 -12.78
N GLU A 181 -15.27 -10.02 -11.52
CA GLU A 181 -15.53 -8.77 -10.79
C GLU A 181 -14.90 -7.54 -11.45
N LEU A 182 -13.90 -7.72 -12.32
CA LEU A 182 -13.36 -6.65 -13.16
C LEU A 182 -14.43 -6.06 -14.10
N LEU A 183 -15.46 -6.85 -14.46
CA LEU A 183 -16.61 -6.35 -15.19
C LEU A 183 -17.37 -5.29 -14.38
N THR A 184 -17.64 -5.55 -13.09
CA THR A 184 -18.29 -4.60 -12.17
C THR A 184 -17.50 -3.29 -12.11
N TYR A 185 -16.18 -3.37 -12.00
CA TYR A 185 -15.30 -2.19 -12.04
C TYR A 185 -15.38 -1.44 -13.36
N THR A 186 -15.40 -2.16 -14.49
CA THR A 186 -15.46 -1.57 -15.84
C THR A 186 -16.78 -0.84 -16.07
N VAL A 187 -17.90 -1.39 -15.62
CA VAL A 187 -19.22 -0.77 -15.78
C VAL A 187 -19.55 0.25 -14.69
N SER A 188 -18.71 0.36 -13.65
CA SER A 188 -18.99 1.22 -12.50
C SER A 188 -19.25 2.69 -12.82
N PRO A 189 -18.61 3.35 -13.83
CA PRO A 189 -18.94 4.73 -14.18
C PRO A 189 -20.40 4.88 -14.60
N VAL A 190 -20.91 3.92 -15.37
CA VAL A 190 -22.30 3.89 -15.85
C VAL A 190 -23.24 3.67 -14.67
N LEU A 191 -22.92 2.69 -13.80
CA LEU A 191 -23.69 2.43 -12.58
C LEU A 191 -23.72 3.66 -11.66
N MET A 192 -22.59 4.37 -11.54
CA MET A 192 -22.49 5.60 -10.75
C MET A 192 -23.38 6.71 -11.28
N MET A 193 -23.37 6.91 -12.61
CA MET A 193 -24.23 7.89 -13.27
C MET A 193 -25.71 7.53 -13.07
N MET A 194 -26.07 6.24 -13.19
CA MET A 194 -27.44 5.79 -12.93
C MET A 194 -27.86 5.99 -11.47
N ALA A 195 -26.98 5.68 -10.52
CA ALA A 195 -27.21 5.95 -9.10
C ALA A 195 -27.45 7.45 -8.87
N TRP A 196 -26.63 8.32 -9.46
CA TRP A 196 -26.79 9.77 -9.41
C TRP A 196 -28.16 10.24 -9.95
N ILE A 197 -28.56 9.74 -11.13
CA ILE A 197 -29.87 10.06 -11.75
C ILE A 197 -31.02 9.65 -10.83
N ILE A 198 -30.98 8.43 -10.28
CA ILE A 198 -32.02 7.90 -9.38
C ILE A 198 -32.09 8.74 -8.11
N SER A 199 -30.95 9.12 -7.52
CA SER A 199 -30.92 9.94 -6.32
C SER A 199 -31.52 11.33 -6.57
N TRP A 200 -31.17 11.94 -7.70
CA TRP A 200 -31.71 13.24 -8.09
C TRP A 200 -33.22 13.17 -8.34
N TRP A 201 -33.68 12.16 -9.07
CA TRP A 201 -35.11 11.94 -9.31
C TRP A 201 -35.89 11.71 -8.01
N THR A 202 -35.33 10.93 -7.07
CA THR A 202 -35.94 10.65 -5.77
C THR A 202 -36.12 11.91 -4.94
N LEU A 203 -35.12 12.81 -4.93
CA LEU A 203 -35.26 14.11 -4.27
C LEU A 203 -36.43 14.92 -4.84
N LEU A 204 -36.50 15.03 -6.16
CA LEU A 204 -37.55 15.77 -6.85
C LEU A 204 -38.94 15.15 -6.62
N ALA A 205 -39.04 13.82 -6.64
CA ALA A 205 -40.30 13.11 -6.50
C ALA A 205 -40.88 13.18 -5.07
N VAL A 206 -40.02 13.12 -4.04
CA VAL A 206 -40.46 13.17 -2.64
C VAL A 206 -40.55 14.61 -2.12
N GLY A 207 -39.99 15.58 -2.83
CA GLY A 207 -39.94 16.98 -2.38
C GLY A 207 -39.04 17.17 -1.15
N ILE A 208 -38.03 16.32 -0.98
CA ILE A 208 -37.07 16.41 0.11
C ILE A 208 -35.99 17.44 -0.26
N SER A 209 -35.54 18.20 0.73
CA SER A 209 -34.39 19.09 0.58
C SER A 209 -33.17 18.35 0.01
N THR A 210 -32.49 19.01 -0.92
CA THR A 210 -31.21 18.62 -1.52
C THR A 210 -30.12 18.29 -0.50
N CYS A 211 -30.22 18.77 0.75
CA CYS A 211 -29.29 18.38 1.82
C CYS A 211 -29.32 16.88 2.14
N TRP A 212 -30.39 16.16 1.79
CA TRP A 212 -30.48 14.71 1.94
C TRP A 212 -29.89 13.92 0.77
N TRP A 213 -29.43 14.60 -0.29
CA TRP A 213 -28.81 13.95 -1.44
C TRP A 213 -27.72 12.94 -1.08
N PRO A 214 -26.75 13.20 -0.17
CA PRO A 214 -25.67 12.25 0.09
C PRO A 214 -26.17 10.93 0.69
N VAL A 215 -27.20 10.99 1.54
CA VAL A 215 -27.82 9.79 2.11
C VAL A 215 -28.58 9.02 1.02
N ILE A 216 -29.38 9.73 0.22
CA ILE A 216 -30.12 9.13 -0.89
C ILE A 216 -29.17 8.55 -1.94
N PHE A 217 -28.04 9.21 -2.19
CA PHE A 217 -26.98 8.77 -3.09
C PHE A 217 -26.29 7.52 -2.57
N ALA A 218 -25.86 7.50 -1.30
CA ALA A 218 -25.31 6.30 -0.70
C ALA A 218 -26.29 5.11 -0.80
N LEU A 219 -27.58 5.33 -0.50
CA LEU A 219 -28.62 4.31 -0.64
C LEU A 219 -28.83 3.88 -2.10
N SER A 220 -28.84 4.82 -3.04
CA SER A 220 -29.00 4.54 -4.48
C SER A 220 -27.81 3.77 -5.03
N VAL A 221 -26.60 4.08 -4.56
CA VAL A 221 -25.37 3.37 -4.88
C VAL A 221 -25.44 1.92 -4.39
N GLN A 222 -25.86 1.70 -3.14
CA GLN A 222 -26.04 0.35 -2.58
C GLN A 222 -27.13 -0.44 -3.32
N ALA A 223 -28.25 0.20 -3.64
CA ALA A 223 -29.32 -0.41 -4.44
C ALA A 223 -28.84 -0.76 -5.85
N MET A 224 -28.11 0.14 -6.51
CA MET A 224 -27.55 -0.09 -7.84
C MET A 224 -26.54 -1.24 -7.84
N TRP A 225 -25.68 -1.30 -6.81
CA TRP A 225 -24.75 -2.40 -6.61
C TRP A 225 -25.49 -3.75 -6.51
N LEU A 226 -26.56 -3.79 -5.72
CA LEU A 226 -27.36 -5.00 -5.54
C LEU A 226 -28.08 -5.41 -6.84
N VAL A 227 -28.74 -4.47 -7.50
CA VAL A 227 -29.42 -4.70 -8.79
C VAL A 227 -28.45 -5.21 -9.84
N TRP A 228 -27.25 -4.60 -9.94
CA TRP A 228 -26.20 -5.05 -10.84
C TRP A 228 -25.79 -6.50 -10.57
N HIS A 229 -25.52 -6.88 -9.32
CA HIS A 229 -25.10 -8.26 -9.02
C HIS A 229 -26.23 -9.29 -9.14
N ILE A 230 -27.50 -8.88 -9.00
CA ILE A 230 -28.64 -9.74 -9.34
C ILE A 230 -28.73 -9.95 -10.86
N ALA A 231 -28.62 -8.87 -11.64
CA ALA A 231 -28.70 -8.93 -13.10
C ALA A 231 -27.50 -9.64 -13.73
N ALA A 232 -26.31 -9.43 -13.18
CA ALA A 232 -25.06 -9.99 -13.65
C ALA A 232 -24.74 -11.35 -13.01
N LYS A 233 -25.66 -11.98 -12.26
CA LYS A 233 -25.44 -13.25 -11.53
C LYS A 233 -24.91 -14.38 -12.41
N SER A 234 -25.25 -14.38 -13.70
CA SER A 234 -24.76 -15.37 -14.67
C SER A 234 -23.29 -15.17 -15.07
N PHE A 235 -22.71 -14.00 -14.78
CA PHE A 235 -21.37 -13.59 -15.21
C PHE A 235 -20.44 -13.25 -14.05
N VAL A 236 -20.97 -12.68 -12.97
CA VAL A 236 -20.24 -12.22 -11.78
C VAL A 236 -20.78 -12.98 -10.57
N PRO A 237 -19.92 -13.65 -9.79
CA PRO A 237 -20.35 -14.34 -8.58
C PRO A 237 -20.97 -13.35 -7.61
N PHE A 238 -22.06 -13.75 -6.95
CA PHE A 238 -22.73 -12.86 -6.00
C PHE A 238 -21.81 -12.61 -4.80
N PRO A 239 -21.35 -11.36 -4.58
CA PRO A 239 -20.37 -11.05 -3.57
C PRO A 239 -21.00 -10.98 -2.18
N ASN A 240 -20.21 -11.28 -1.14
CA ASN A 240 -20.60 -11.00 0.24
C ASN A 240 -20.45 -9.49 0.50
N PRO A 241 -21.53 -8.73 0.81
CA PRO A 241 -21.45 -7.29 1.02
C PRO A 241 -20.54 -6.92 2.19
N ASP A 242 -20.48 -7.75 3.23
CA ASP A 242 -19.65 -7.50 4.41
C ASP A 242 -18.16 -7.65 4.09
N GLU A 243 -17.80 -8.58 3.20
CA GLU A 243 -16.43 -8.72 2.69
C GLU A 243 -16.06 -7.52 1.81
N ALA A 244 -16.95 -7.11 0.89
CA ALA A 244 -16.73 -5.94 0.04
C ALA A 244 -16.57 -4.65 0.86
N MET A 245 -17.36 -4.47 1.92
CA MET A 245 -17.25 -3.32 2.81
C MET A 245 -15.97 -3.33 3.63
N ARG A 246 -15.57 -4.48 4.18
CA ARG A 246 -14.29 -4.64 4.89
C ARG A 246 -13.09 -4.38 3.97
N ALA A 247 -13.10 -4.92 2.75
CA ALA A 247 -12.06 -4.68 1.76
C ALA A 247 -11.99 -3.21 1.34
N THR A 248 -13.14 -2.55 1.17
CA THR A 248 -13.22 -1.10 0.87
C THR A 248 -12.60 -0.27 2.00
N TRP A 249 -12.95 -0.55 3.26
CA TRP A 249 -12.39 0.16 4.41
C TRP A 249 -10.87 -0.06 4.52
N LYS A 250 -10.42 -1.32 4.38
CA LYS A 250 -8.98 -1.66 4.37
C LYS A 250 -8.25 -0.94 3.24
N ALA A 251 -8.87 -0.81 2.06
CA ALA A 251 -8.29 -0.08 0.94
C ALA A 251 -8.12 1.41 1.23
N VAL A 252 -9.09 2.06 1.89
CA VAL A 252 -8.96 3.46 2.33
C VAL A 252 -7.81 3.58 3.33
N VAL A 253 -7.76 2.71 4.34
CA VAL A 253 -6.68 2.72 5.35
C VAL A 253 -5.32 2.57 4.67
N VAL A 254 -5.10 1.51 3.88
CA VAL A 254 -3.84 1.27 3.17
C VAL A 254 -3.49 2.46 2.28
N PHE A 255 -4.44 2.99 1.51
CA PHE A 255 -4.16 4.14 0.65
C PHE A 255 -3.72 5.37 1.44
N LEU A 256 -4.24 5.59 2.64
CA LEU A 256 -3.89 6.77 3.44
C LEU A 256 -2.66 6.55 4.33
N THR A 257 -2.40 5.34 4.81
CA THR A 257 -1.38 5.07 5.84
C THR A 257 -0.12 4.40 5.29
N TYR A 258 -0.21 3.74 4.14
CA TYR A 258 0.91 2.99 3.59
C TYR A 258 2.13 3.90 3.37
N ASP A 259 3.31 3.43 3.77
CA ASP A 259 4.59 4.14 3.63
C ASP A 259 4.53 5.62 4.07
N ILE A 260 3.94 5.87 5.25
CA ILE A 260 3.83 7.24 5.79
C ILE A 260 5.19 7.89 6.05
N HIS A 261 6.22 7.08 6.34
CA HIS A 261 7.58 7.54 6.58
C HIS A 261 8.37 7.81 5.31
N GLN A 262 7.83 7.46 4.14
CA GLN A 262 8.53 7.54 2.86
C GLN A 262 9.85 6.79 2.94
N THR A 263 9.82 5.57 3.47
CA THR A 263 10.99 4.75 3.71
C THR A 263 11.66 4.49 2.37
N PRO A 264 12.89 5.00 2.14
CA PRO A 264 13.51 4.89 0.82
C PRO A 264 14.08 3.49 0.54
N ALA A 265 13.94 2.54 1.48
CA ALA A 265 14.61 1.25 1.45
C ALA A 265 14.31 0.40 0.20
N ALA A 266 15.31 -0.37 -0.21
CA ALA A 266 15.17 -1.32 -1.28
C ALA A 266 14.12 -2.39 -0.96
N GLY A 267 13.38 -2.82 -1.98
CA GLY A 267 12.32 -3.80 -1.85
C GLY A 267 11.09 -3.32 -1.08
N VAL A 268 10.98 -2.05 -0.65
CA VAL A 268 9.73 -1.50 -0.11
C VAL A 268 8.76 -1.26 -1.25
N PHE A 269 7.51 -1.73 -1.12
CA PHE A 269 6.53 -1.57 -2.19
C PHE A 269 6.32 -0.10 -2.53
N ARG A 270 6.40 0.20 -3.82
CA ARG A 270 6.10 1.53 -4.33
C ARG A 270 4.81 1.49 -5.12
N PHE A 271 3.91 2.41 -4.79
CA PHE A 271 2.67 2.56 -5.55
C PHE A 271 2.96 2.74 -7.05
N PRO A 272 2.29 1.99 -7.95
CA PRO A 272 2.53 2.03 -9.39
C PRO A 272 2.35 3.42 -9.99
N THR A 273 1.51 4.27 -9.38
CA THR A 273 1.37 5.66 -9.80
C THR A 273 2.37 6.54 -9.06
N ARG A 274 3.47 6.91 -9.71
CA ARG A 274 4.58 7.71 -9.13
C ARG A 274 4.11 8.95 -8.38
N ALA A 275 3.15 9.70 -8.93
CA ALA A 275 2.60 10.90 -8.30
C ALA A 275 1.92 10.63 -6.94
N LEU A 276 1.42 9.40 -6.72
CA LEU A 276 0.72 8.99 -5.50
C LEU A 276 1.63 8.28 -4.49
N ARG A 277 2.94 8.13 -4.73
CA ARG A 277 3.84 7.53 -3.73
C ARG A 277 3.89 8.38 -2.44
N SER A 278 3.95 9.70 -2.59
CA SER A 278 3.89 10.64 -1.47
C SER A 278 2.56 10.53 -0.69
N PRO A 279 2.60 10.31 0.63
CA PRO A 279 1.42 10.37 1.49
C PRO A 279 0.66 11.69 1.33
N TRP A 280 1.38 12.82 1.20
CA TRP A 280 0.77 14.13 1.04
C TRP A 280 -0.07 14.24 -0.22
N THR A 281 0.38 13.69 -1.36
CA THR A 281 -0.42 13.70 -2.58
C THR A 281 -1.67 12.84 -2.43
N ARG A 282 -1.55 11.68 -1.78
CA ARG A 282 -2.69 10.79 -1.50
C ARG A 282 -3.71 11.45 -0.60
N TRP A 283 -3.26 12.09 0.48
CA TRP A 283 -4.14 12.82 1.40
C TRP A 283 -4.79 14.01 0.72
N THR A 284 -4.02 14.78 -0.07
CA THR A 284 -4.57 15.92 -0.82
C THR A 284 -5.61 15.46 -1.83
N LEU A 285 -5.36 14.38 -2.55
CA LEU A 285 -6.34 13.79 -3.48
C LEU A 285 -7.60 13.34 -2.74
N PHE A 286 -7.45 12.59 -1.64
CA PHE A 286 -8.55 12.04 -0.88
C PHE A 286 -9.40 13.14 -0.22
N VAL A 287 -8.77 14.04 0.54
CA VAL A 287 -9.40 15.17 1.21
C VAL A 287 -9.97 16.15 0.19
N GLY A 288 -9.23 16.48 -0.86
CA GLY A 288 -9.68 17.39 -1.92
C GLY A 288 -10.90 16.85 -2.65
N THR A 289 -10.94 15.55 -2.94
CA THR A 289 -12.13 14.89 -3.53
C THR A 289 -13.33 14.94 -2.57
N GLY A 290 -13.12 14.60 -1.29
CA GLY A 290 -14.16 14.69 -0.27
C GLY A 290 -14.69 16.12 -0.09
N LEU A 291 -13.81 17.12 -0.10
CA LEU A 291 -14.16 18.54 -0.05
C LEU A 291 -14.94 18.97 -1.29
N ALA A 292 -14.51 18.59 -2.50
CA ALA A 292 -15.21 18.94 -3.73
C ALA A 292 -16.65 18.41 -3.71
N ILE A 293 -16.84 17.14 -3.34
CA ILE A 293 -18.18 16.54 -3.19
C ILE A 293 -18.97 17.30 -2.11
N GLY A 294 -18.39 17.47 -0.93
CA GLY A 294 -19.02 18.17 0.19
C GLY A 294 -19.48 19.59 -0.20
N LEU A 295 -18.58 20.43 -0.70
CA LEU A 295 -18.89 21.83 -1.04
C LEU A 295 -19.97 21.91 -2.13
N THR A 296 -19.92 21.05 -3.14
CA THR A 296 -20.98 21.01 -4.17
C THR A 296 -22.34 20.65 -3.60
N LEU A 297 -22.39 19.80 -2.57
CA LEU A 297 -23.64 19.46 -1.88
C LEU A 297 -24.10 20.57 -0.94
N GLY A 298 -23.17 21.20 -0.24
CA GLY A 298 -23.46 22.35 0.61
C GLY A 298 -24.05 23.51 -0.17
N ALA A 299 -23.53 23.78 -1.36
CA ALA A 299 -24.03 24.80 -2.27
C ALA A 299 -25.44 24.50 -2.80
N MET A 300 -25.91 23.25 -2.69
CA MET A 300 -27.27 22.86 -3.03
C MET A 300 -28.23 22.94 -1.84
N CYS A 301 -27.73 22.96 -0.60
CA CYS A 301 -28.57 23.03 0.58
C CYS A 301 -29.36 24.35 0.64
N PRO A 302 -30.56 24.38 1.23
CA PRO A 302 -31.30 25.61 1.45
C PRO A 302 -30.44 26.65 2.18
N ASP A 303 -30.52 27.89 1.72
CA ASP A 303 -29.89 29.01 2.40
C ASP A 303 -30.53 29.18 3.79
N PRO A 304 -29.76 29.12 4.89
CA PRO A 304 -30.25 29.42 6.22
C PRO A 304 -30.97 30.77 6.33
N PHE A 305 -30.62 31.77 5.51
CA PHE A 305 -31.34 33.05 5.47
C PHE A 305 -32.74 32.91 4.88
N GLU A 306 -32.91 32.16 3.79
CA GLU A 306 -34.23 31.84 3.24
C GLU A 306 -35.07 31.05 4.26
N VAL A 307 -34.48 30.03 4.90
CA VAL A 307 -35.17 29.24 5.93
C VAL A 307 -35.59 30.13 7.10
N TRP A 308 -34.74 31.05 7.55
CA TRP A 308 -35.08 32.01 8.59
C TRP A 308 -36.20 32.97 8.16
N TYR A 309 -36.16 33.46 6.93
CA TYR A 309 -37.21 34.32 6.35
C TYR A 309 -38.59 33.64 6.36
N PHE A 310 -38.63 32.33 6.12
CA PHE A 310 -39.85 31.51 6.20
C PHE A 310 -40.14 30.97 7.61
N SER A 311 -39.70 31.67 8.67
CA SER A 311 -39.94 31.32 10.08
C SER A 311 -39.25 30.05 10.60
N GLY A 312 -38.25 29.54 9.87
CA GLY A 312 -37.39 28.45 10.33
C GLY A 312 -36.27 28.92 11.26
N SER A 313 -35.55 27.96 11.86
CA SER A 313 -34.39 28.26 12.71
C SER A 313 -33.11 28.33 11.89
N TYR A 314 -32.53 29.52 11.78
CA TYR A 314 -31.23 29.76 11.13
C TYR A 314 -30.13 28.84 11.67
N THR A 315 -30.00 28.75 12.99
CA THR A 315 -28.92 28.00 13.65
C THR A 315 -29.02 26.50 13.39
N VAL A 316 -30.24 25.96 13.40
CA VAL A 316 -30.50 24.54 13.10
C VAL A 316 -30.15 24.24 11.65
N GLN A 317 -30.56 25.10 10.70
CA GLN A 317 -30.24 24.88 9.29
C GLN A 317 -28.74 25.01 9.00
N ALA A 318 -28.07 26.02 9.56
CA ALA A 318 -26.63 26.21 9.39
C ALA A 318 -25.85 25.00 9.95
N PHE A 319 -26.25 24.50 11.13
CA PHE A 319 -25.65 23.31 11.72
C PHE A 319 -25.90 22.06 10.88
N ALA A 320 -27.12 21.88 10.37
CA ALA A 320 -27.46 20.77 9.48
C ALA A 320 -26.66 20.82 8.16
N ASN A 321 -26.48 21.99 7.57
CA ASN A 321 -25.66 22.19 6.37
C ASN A 321 -24.19 21.84 6.65
N VAL A 322 -23.64 22.31 7.78
CA VAL A 322 -22.29 21.95 8.21
C VAL A 322 -22.15 20.44 8.35
N LEU A 323 -23.01 19.79 9.13
CA LEU A 323 -22.96 18.33 9.32
C LEU A 323 -23.06 17.59 7.98
N THR A 324 -24.02 17.99 7.13
CA THR A 324 -24.21 17.40 5.82
C THR A 324 -22.92 17.46 5.02
N VAL A 325 -22.34 18.64 4.86
CA VAL A 325 -21.12 18.81 4.05
C VAL A 325 -19.93 18.04 4.63
N CYS A 326 -19.80 18.03 5.96
CA CYS A 326 -18.73 17.37 6.69
C CYS A 326 -18.72 15.84 6.51
N PHE A 327 -19.90 15.22 6.49
CA PHE A 327 -20.01 13.76 6.39
C PHE A 327 -20.33 13.28 4.97
N ALA A 328 -20.96 14.11 4.14
CA ALA A 328 -21.36 13.76 2.78
C ALA A 328 -20.18 13.40 1.89
N GLY A 329 -19.12 14.21 1.89
CA GLY A 329 -17.93 13.97 1.08
C GLY A 329 -17.30 12.60 1.36
N PRO A 330 -16.90 12.32 2.61
CA PRO A 330 -16.37 11.03 3.01
C PRO A 330 -17.31 9.84 2.71
N VAL A 331 -18.60 9.97 3.05
CA VAL A 331 -19.59 8.90 2.83
C VAL A 331 -19.79 8.62 1.35
N ALA A 332 -19.91 9.66 0.52
CA ALA A 332 -20.06 9.53 -0.92
C ALA A 332 -18.81 8.92 -1.57
N LEU A 333 -17.61 9.34 -1.15
CA LEU A 333 -16.36 8.78 -1.67
C LEU A 333 -16.18 7.30 -1.28
N CYS A 334 -16.46 6.92 -0.04
CA CYS A 334 -16.43 5.52 0.40
C CYS A 334 -17.50 4.69 -0.31
N SER A 335 -18.71 5.22 -0.50
CA SER A 335 -19.77 4.55 -1.26
C SER A 335 -19.39 4.37 -2.73
N THR A 336 -18.72 5.38 -3.31
CA THR A 336 -18.21 5.33 -4.67
C THR A 336 -17.17 4.21 -4.82
N LEU A 337 -16.21 4.14 -3.88
CA LEU A 337 -15.19 3.08 -3.86
C LEU A 337 -15.81 1.70 -3.67
N PHE A 338 -16.79 1.57 -2.78
CA PHE A 338 -17.52 0.33 -2.55
C PHE A 338 -18.20 -0.18 -3.83
N LEU A 339 -18.95 0.69 -4.53
CA LEU A 339 -19.60 0.32 -5.79
C LEU A 339 -18.60 -0.05 -6.87
N SER A 340 -17.55 0.76 -7.02
CA SER A 340 -16.62 0.60 -8.14
C SER A 340 -15.69 -0.59 -7.97
N ALA A 341 -15.17 -0.80 -6.76
CA ALA A 341 -14.05 -1.70 -6.55
C ALA A 341 -14.19 -2.59 -5.32
N GLY A 342 -15.23 -2.43 -4.49
CA GLY A 342 -15.36 -3.19 -3.24
C GLY A 342 -15.36 -4.71 -3.46
N THR A 343 -16.07 -5.17 -4.49
CA THR A 343 -16.16 -6.61 -4.83
C THR A 343 -14.86 -7.14 -5.44
N LEU A 344 -14.24 -6.35 -6.31
CA LEU A 344 -12.93 -6.64 -6.89
C LEU A 344 -11.87 -6.77 -5.79
N LEU A 345 -11.81 -5.80 -4.87
CA LEU A 345 -10.84 -5.79 -3.77
C LEU A 345 -11.08 -6.95 -2.79
N ALA A 346 -12.34 -7.29 -2.50
CA ALA A 346 -12.67 -8.47 -1.70
C ALA A 346 -12.22 -9.77 -2.39
N ARG A 347 -12.37 -9.87 -3.71
CA ARG A 347 -11.86 -11.02 -4.48
C ARG A 347 -10.34 -11.11 -4.40
N PHE A 348 -9.62 -9.99 -4.61
CA PHE A 348 -8.17 -9.95 -4.43
C PHE A 348 -7.79 -10.42 -3.02
N GLU A 349 -8.42 -9.87 -1.98
CA GLU A 349 -8.13 -10.25 -0.59
C GLU A 349 -8.40 -11.73 -0.32
N ARG A 350 -9.50 -12.30 -0.84
CA ARG A 350 -9.82 -13.72 -0.66
C ARG A 350 -8.84 -14.63 -1.38
N GLU A 351 -8.51 -14.35 -2.64
CA GLU A 351 -7.66 -15.24 -3.44
C GLU A 351 -6.17 -15.15 -3.05
N LEU A 352 -5.75 -14.01 -2.49
CA LEU A 352 -4.34 -13.71 -2.25
C LEU A 352 -3.95 -13.74 -0.77
N SER A 353 -4.92 -13.80 0.16
CA SER A 353 -4.63 -13.93 1.60
C SER A 353 -4.32 -15.36 2.04
N HIS A 354 -4.67 -16.37 1.25
CA HIS A 354 -4.46 -17.78 1.59
C HIS A 354 -3.24 -18.36 0.88
N HIS A 355 -2.35 -19.01 1.64
CA HIS A 355 -1.33 -19.87 1.05
C HIS A 355 -1.97 -20.97 0.20
N LYS A 356 -1.33 -21.31 -0.91
CA LYS A 356 -1.78 -22.37 -1.83
C LYS A 356 -1.76 -23.75 -1.16
N ASP A 357 -0.81 -23.95 -0.27
CA ASP A 357 -0.55 -25.17 0.47
C ASP A 357 -0.10 -24.76 1.89
N ASP A 358 -0.51 -25.50 2.91
CA ASP A 358 -0.05 -25.34 4.31
C ASP A 358 1.48 -25.51 4.43
N LYS A 359 2.13 -26.04 3.38
CA LYS A 359 3.57 -26.25 3.29
C LYS A 359 4.36 -25.05 2.76
N THR A 360 3.72 -24.11 2.07
CA THR A 360 4.42 -22.94 1.50
C THR A 360 4.42 -21.84 2.55
N THR A 361 5.62 -21.39 2.92
CA THR A 361 5.82 -20.32 3.88
C THR A 361 6.01 -18.97 3.18
N ASP A 362 5.85 -17.86 3.91
CA ASP A 362 6.23 -16.53 3.41
C ASP A 362 7.70 -16.48 2.96
N TRP A 363 8.59 -17.21 3.65
CA TRP A 363 9.99 -17.36 3.27
C TRP A 363 10.12 -17.96 1.87
N ASP A 364 9.45 -19.08 1.60
CA ASP A 364 9.49 -19.73 0.28
C ASP A 364 9.04 -18.75 -0.83
N ASN A 365 8.00 -17.96 -0.57
CA ASN A 365 7.51 -16.96 -1.54
C ASN A 365 8.51 -15.82 -1.75
N TYR A 366 9.22 -15.35 -0.72
CA TYR A 366 10.29 -14.37 -0.89
C TYR A 366 11.42 -14.92 -1.74
N ILE A 367 11.88 -16.13 -1.44
CA ILE A 367 12.97 -16.76 -2.18
C ILE A 367 12.57 -16.98 -3.65
N ASP A 368 11.39 -17.54 -3.89
CA ASP A 368 10.86 -17.80 -5.23
C ASP A 368 10.73 -16.51 -6.06
N ARG A 369 10.29 -15.40 -5.45
CA ARG A 369 10.23 -14.09 -6.12
C ARG A 369 11.60 -13.52 -6.44
N ILE A 370 12.56 -13.63 -5.52
CA ILE A 370 13.92 -13.14 -5.76
C ILE A 370 14.56 -13.89 -6.92
N ILE A 371 14.45 -15.22 -6.92
CA ILE A 371 15.05 -16.09 -7.93
C ILE A 371 14.41 -15.84 -9.30
N ASN A 372 13.08 -15.71 -9.34
CA ASN A 372 12.33 -15.53 -10.58
C ASN A 372 12.05 -14.07 -10.94
N SER A 373 12.64 -13.11 -10.22
CA SER A 373 12.36 -11.68 -10.45
C SER A 373 12.71 -11.29 -11.87
N ASN A 374 11.91 -10.40 -12.47
CA ASN A 374 12.25 -9.78 -13.75
C ASN A 374 13.42 -8.78 -13.62
N ASP A 375 13.69 -8.26 -12.43
CA ASP A 375 14.82 -7.36 -12.16
C ASP A 375 16.11 -8.17 -11.95
N GLU A 376 17.10 -7.93 -12.81
CA GLU A 376 18.41 -8.60 -12.72
C GLU A 376 19.12 -8.32 -11.40
N LEU A 377 19.02 -7.08 -10.91
CA LEU A 377 19.65 -6.71 -9.66
C LEU A 377 19.04 -7.50 -8.50
N GLU A 378 17.73 -7.71 -8.46
CA GLU A 378 17.11 -8.53 -7.40
C GLU A 378 17.57 -9.98 -7.44
N ARG A 379 17.68 -10.58 -8.63
CA ARG A 379 18.18 -11.97 -8.78
C ARG A 379 19.60 -12.13 -8.25
N GLU A 380 20.39 -11.07 -8.20
CA GLU A 380 21.75 -11.05 -7.65
C GLU A 380 21.82 -10.89 -6.12
N HIS A 381 20.68 -10.84 -5.41
CA HIS A 381 20.67 -10.67 -3.95
C HIS A 381 20.15 -11.89 -3.18
N LEU A 382 20.74 -12.15 -2.01
CA LEU A 382 20.23 -13.09 -1.02
C LEU A 382 19.35 -12.38 0.01
N PHE A 383 18.35 -13.08 0.52
CA PHE A 383 17.42 -12.54 1.51
C PHE A 383 17.92 -12.91 2.90
N TYR A 384 18.28 -11.91 3.69
CA TYR A 384 18.82 -12.12 5.04
C TYR A 384 17.75 -11.98 6.14
N GLY A 385 16.59 -11.41 5.81
CA GLY A 385 15.50 -11.20 6.75
C GLY A 385 14.87 -9.82 6.59
N ALA A 386 14.25 -9.34 7.66
CA ALA A 386 13.60 -8.04 7.71
C ALA A 386 14.24 -7.14 8.80
N SER A 387 14.23 -5.84 8.57
CA SER A 387 14.62 -4.84 9.57
C SER A 387 13.68 -4.90 10.77
N GLU A 388 14.21 -4.93 11.99
CA GLU A 388 13.40 -4.94 13.22
C GLU A 388 12.50 -3.71 13.34
N ARG A 389 12.97 -2.54 12.88
CA ARG A 389 12.26 -1.26 13.04
C ARG A 389 11.32 -0.94 11.90
N GLY A 390 11.78 -1.17 10.67
CA GLY A 390 11.06 -0.80 9.46
C GLY A 390 10.23 -1.93 8.85
N ASP A 391 10.45 -3.15 9.33
CA ASP A 391 9.96 -4.40 8.73
C ASP A 391 10.49 -4.61 7.29
N ASN A 392 11.16 -3.65 6.65
CA ASN A 392 11.63 -3.76 5.26
C ASN A 392 12.69 -4.86 5.05
N PRO A 393 12.83 -5.42 3.84
CA PRO A 393 13.69 -6.57 3.59
C PRO A 393 15.16 -6.14 3.63
N VAL A 394 16.00 -7.03 4.15
CA VAL A 394 17.46 -6.91 4.13
C VAL A 394 17.98 -7.87 3.07
N LEU A 395 18.54 -7.28 2.02
CA LEU A 395 19.09 -7.99 0.88
C LEU A 395 20.60 -7.82 0.86
N VAL A 396 21.33 -8.89 0.56
CA VAL A 396 22.79 -8.88 0.45
C VAL A 396 23.18 -9.29 -0.96
N HIS A 397 23.87 -8.40 -1.67
CA HIS A 397 24.37 -8.69 -3.01
C HIS A 397 25.36 -9.86 -2.96
N ARG A 398 25.37 -10.70 -4.00
CA ARG A 398 26.25 -11.88 -4.07
C ARG A 398 27.72 -11.56 -3.91
N ASP A 399 28.23 -10.50 -4.53
CA ASP A 399 29.64 -10.11 -4.39
C ASP A 399 30.07 -9.90 -2.93
N ILE A 400 29.17 -9.41 -2.06
CA ILE A 400 29.44 -9.27 -0.63
C ILE A 400 29.35 -10.63 0.06
N TYR A 401 28.37 -11.46 -0.32
CA TYR A 401 28.18 -12.78 0.24
C TYR A 401 29.32 -13.76 -0.09
N ASP A 402 29.90 -13.64 -1.28
CA ASP A 402 30.96 -14.50 -1.82
C ASP A 402 32.33 -14.25 -1.16
N GLU A 403 32.44 -13.24 -0.29
CA GLU A 403 33.57 -13.10 0.63
C GLU A 403 33.45 -14.16 1.75
N HIS A 404 33.38 -13.76 3.02
CA HIS A 404 33.23 -14.67 4.15
C HIS A 404 32.22 -14.14 5.16
N ASN A 405 31.20 -14.94 5.45
CA ASN A 405 30.20 -14.62 6.46
C ASN A 405 30.60 -15.21 7.83
N HIS A 406 30.57 -14.37 8.87
CA HIS A 406 30.85 -14.80 10.24
C HIS A 406 29.63 -14.58 11.14
N ILE A 407 29.01 -15.68 11.58
CA ILE A 407 27.82 -15.65 12.44
C ILE A 407 28.20 -16.09 13.86
N LEU A 408 28.16 -15.15 14.80
CA LEU A 408 28.47 -15.36 16.21
C LEU A 408 27.22 -15.37 17.09
N GLY A 409 27.29 -16.05 18.23
CA GLY A 409 26.23 -16.10 19.24
C GLY A 409 26.36 -17.32 20.14
N ASP A 410 25.68 -17.30 21.28
CA ASP A 410 25.73 -18.39 22.26
C ASP A 410 25.03 -19.67 21.78
N SER A 411 25.20 -20.76 22.53
CA SER A 411 24.35 -21.94 22.34
C SER A 411 22.90 -21.57 22.61
N GLY A 412 21.97 -21.98 21.73
CA GLY A 412 20.56 -21.58 21.81
C GLY A 412 20.23 -20.23 21.17
N ALA A 413 21.21 -19.45 20.69
CA ALA A 413 20.97 -18.21 19.95
C ALA A 413 20.44 -18.42 18.51
N SER A 414 19.94 -19.61 18.20
CA SER A 414 19.32 -19.95 16.91
C SER A 414 20.18 -19.75 15.66
N LYS A 415 21.53 -19.74 15.78
CA LYS A 415 22.47 -19.59 14.63
C LYS A 415 22.15 -20.53 13.46
N THR A 416 21.88 -21.80 13.75
CA THR A 416 21.56 -22.79 12.73
C THR A 416 20.20 -22.49 12.09
N ALA A 417 19.17 -22.28 12.91
CA ALA A 417 17.79 -22.13 12.43
C ALA A 417 17.52 -20.78 11.73
N LEU A 418 18.14 -19.68 12.17
CA LEU A 418 17.91 -18.32 11.63
C LEU A 418 18.99 -17.85 10.65
N GLY A 419 20.21 -18.39 10.75
CA GLY A 419 21.32 -17.98 9.89
C GLY A 419 21.66 -19.02 8.83
N LEU A 420 22.20 -20.16 9.26
CA LEU A 420 22.79 -21.15 8.35
C LEU A 420 21.76 -21.89 7.51
N ALA A 421 20.68 -22.39 8.11
CA ALA A 421 19.68 -23.19 7.40
C ALA A 421 18.95 -22.37 6.31
N PRO A 422 18.47 -21.14 6.58
CA PRO A 422 17.81 -20.33 5.55
C PRO A 422 18.75 -19.94 4.40
N GLN A 423 20.03 -19.63 4.69
CA GLN A 423 21.03 -19.37 3.66
C GLN A 423 21.32 -20.61 2.81
N ALA A 424 21.51 -21.77 3.46
CA ALA A 424 21.77 -23.02 2.75
C ALA A 424 20.59 -23.42 1.84
N THR A 425 19.34 -23.32 2.33
CA THR A 425 18.18 -23.62 1.49
C THR A 425 18.01 -22.60 0.37
N GLN A 426 18.29 -21.32 0.58
CA GLN A 426 18.25 -20.32 -0.49
C GLN A 426 19.29 -20.61 -1.59
N LEU A 427 20.52 -20.97 -1.23
CA LEU A 427 21.56 -21.34 -2.19
C LEU A 427 21.22 -22.62 -2.95
N ILE A 428 20.64 -23.62 -2.28
CA ILE A 428 20.15 -24.85 -2.91
C ILE A 428 18.99 -24.56 -3.86
N ALA A 429 18.02 -23.73 -3.45
CA ALA A 429 16.88 -23.34 -4.27
C ALA A 429 17.30 -22.62 -5.55
N ARG A 430 18.38 -21.82 -5.49
CA ARG A 430 18.98 -21.16 -6.65
C ARG A 430 19.65 -22.13 -7.62
N GLY A 431 20.28 -23.19 -7.10
CA GLY A 431 20.96 -24.20 -7.91
C GLY A 431 22.20 -23.71 -8.66
N ASP A 432 22.71 -22.52 -8.32
CA ASP A 432 23.84 -21.87 -8.97
C ASP A 432 25.17 -22.05 -8.21
N SER A 433 25.13 -22.75 -7.08
CA SER A 433 26.28 -23.02 -6.21
C SER A 433 26.25 -24.44 -5.65
N THR A 434 27.44 -24.96 -5.29
CA THR A 434 27.53 -26.23 -4.55
C THR A 434 27.58 -25.91 -3.06
N VAL A 435 26.61 -26.43 -2.31
CA VAL A 435 26.52 -26.21 -0.87
C VAL A 435 27.13 -27.40 -0.13
N VAL A 436 28.19 -27.14 0.63
CA VAL A 436 28.85 -28.12 1.51
C VAL A 436 28.62 -27.71 2.95
N ILE A 437 28.05 -28.62 3.75
CA ILE A 437 27.70 -28.36 5.15
C ILE A 437 28.53 -29.29 6.04
N VAL A 438 29.29 -28.70 6.96
CA VAL A 438 30.00 -29.43 8.02
C VAL A 438 29.22 -29.25 9.30
N ASP A 439 28.36 -30.21 9.61
CA ASP A 439 27.53 -30.20 10.81
C ASP A 439 28.11 -31.12 11.88
N LEU A 440 28.75 -30.51 12.88
CA LEU A 440 29.33 -31.22 14.02
C LEU A 440 28.32 -31.45 15.16
N LYS A 441 27.09 -30.94 15.03
CA LYS A 441 26.04 -31.07 16.06
C LYS A 441 24.97 -32.09 15.70
N GLY A 442 24.88 -32.49 14.43
CA GLY A 442 23.87 -33.43 13.96
C GLY A 442 22.46 -32.84 13.99
N ASP A 443 22.31 -31.59 13.54
CA ASP A 443 21.02 -30.92 13.41
C ASP A 443 20.19 -31.56 12.29
N ARG A 444 19.26 -32.42 12.71
CA ARG A 444 18.38 -33.14 11.79
C ARG A 444 17.45 -32.22 11.00
N ALA A 445 17.08 -31.05 11.53
CA ALA A 445 16.23 -30.10 10.83
C ALA A 445 16.99 -29.43 9.68
N LEU A 446 18.26 -29.06 9.90
CA LEU A 446 19.16 -28.58 8.84
C LEU A 446 19.32 -29.64 7.75
N PHE A 447 19.63 -30.88 8.14
CA PHE A 447 19.81 -31.99 7.20
C PHE A 447 18.56 -32.22 6.33
N GLU A 448 17.39 -32.40 6.94
CA GLU A 448 16.16 -32.66 6.20
C GLU A 448 15.68 -31.44 5.40
N GLY A 449 15.93 -30.23 5.90
CA GLY A 449 15.66 -28.98 5.19
C GLY A 449 16.43 -28.92 3.87
N CYS A 450 17.76 -29.09 3.92
CA CYS A 450 18.60 -29.12 2.73
C CYS A 450 18.26 -30.29 1.81
N ARG A 451 17.94 -31.48 2.35
CA ARG A 451 17.54 -32.64 1.54
C ARG A 451 16.25 -32.36 0.78
N ARG A 452 15.23 -31.82 1.44
CA ARG A 452 13.93 -31.48 0.83
C ARG A 452 14.10 -30.38 -0.22
N GLU A 453 14.95 -29.39 0.05
CA GLU A 453 15.17 -28.31 -0.92
C GLU A 453 15.92 -28.82 -2.16
N ALA A 454 16.91 -29.70 -2.00
CA ALA A 454 17.60 -30.34 -3.12
C ALA A 454 16.65 -31.24 -3.94
N GLU A 455 15.73 -31.94 -3.26
CA GLU A 455 14.67 -32.74 -3.88
C GLU A 455 13.68 -31.85 -4.66
N ARG A 456 13.26 -30.71 -4.09
CA ARG A 456 12.40 -29.71 -4.76
C ARG A 456 13.04 -29.13 -6.01
N HIS A 457 14.34 -28.83 -5.96
CA HIS A 457 15.09 -28.35 -7.12
C HIS A 457 15.16 -29.39 -8.24
N GLY A 458 15.12 -30.69 -7.91
CA GLY A 458 15.05 -31.80 -8.86
C GLY A 458 16.36 -32.15 -9.59
N ASN A 459 17.23 -31.15 -9.80
CA ASN A 459 18.52 -31.33 -10.49
C ASN A 459 19.75 -31.37 -9.57
N MET A 460 19.59 -31.10 -8.27
CA MET A 460 20.71 -31.13 -7.32
C MET A 460 20.88 -32.51 -6.69
N ARG A 461 22.11 -33.01 -6.69
CA ARG A 461 22.46 -34.27 -6.02
C ARG A 461 22.69 -34.02 -4.54
N PHE A 462 21.87 -34.61 -3.68
CA PHE A 462 22.08 -34.59 -2.25
C PHE A 462 22.93 -35.79 -1.81
N ARG A 463 24.09 -35.53 -1.21
CA ARG A 463 24.99 -36.56 -0.64
C ARG A 463 25.32 -36.17 0.79
N TRP A 464 25.50 -37.18 1.64
CA TRP A 464 25.88 -36.96 3.04
C TRP A 464 26.91 -37.98 3.51
N LEU A 465 27.74 -37.55 4.45
CA LEU A 465 28.72 -38.39 5.11
C LEU A 465 28.40 -38.38 6.60
N SER A 466 28.32 -39.56 7.20
CA SER A 466 28.17 -39.75 8.64
C SER A 466 29.25 -40.70 9.13
N ASN A 467 29.84 -40.37 10.28
CA ASN A 467 30.71 -41.25 11.06
C ASN A 467 29.96 -41.97 12.19
N GLU A 468 28.64 -41.75 12.32
CA GLU A 468 27.82 -42.38 13.33
C GLU A 468 27.51 -43.84 12.97
N ILE A 469 27.84 -44.75 13.89
CA ILE A 469 27.64 -46.19 13.72
C ILE A 469 26.14 -46.48 13.54
N GLY A 470 25.81 -47.31 12.56
CA GLY A 470 24.43 -47.74 12.29
C GLY A 470 23.62 -46.74 11.45
N THR A 471 24.22 -45.64 10.99
CA THR A 471 23.60 -44.69 10.07
C THR A 471 24.03 -44.94 8.62
N THR A 472 23.15 -44.62 7.67
CA THR A 472 23.53 -44.62 6.24
C THR A 472 24.50 -43.49 5.96
N SER A 473 25.46 -43.70 5.06
CA SER A 473 26.47 -42.71 4.67
C SER A 473 26.91 -42.96 3.24
N PHE A 474 27.28 -41.92 2.50
CA PHE A 474 28.00 -42.11 1.24
C PHE A 474 29.44 -42.55 1.54
N GLY A 475 29.97 -43.47 0.73
CA GLY A 475 31.39 -43.83 0.83
C GLY A 475 32.25 -42.66 0.36
N PHE A 476 33.12 -42.17 1.23
CA PHE A 476 34.19 -41.23 0.88
C PHE A 476 35.52 -41.84 1.28
N ASN A 477 36.42 -42.01 0.31
CA ASN A 477 37.78 -42.43 0.56
C ASN A 477 38.73 -41.29 0.15
N PRO A 478 39.33 -40.56 1.11
CA PRO A 478 40.23 -39.45 0.80
C PRO A 478 41.45 -39.89 -0.01
N PHE A 479 41.86 -41.16 0.04
CA PHE A 479 43.02 -41.67 -0.71
C PHE A 479 42.75 -41.93 -2.19
N THR A 480 41.48 -41.90 -2.61
CA THR A 480 41.08 -42.13 -4.00
C THR A 480 40.74 -40.85 -4.75
N GLN A 481 41.00 -39.69 -4.15
CA GLN A 481 40.66 -38.41 -4.77
C GLN A 481 41.66 -38.06 -5.88
N SER A 482 41.16 -37.52 -6.99
CA SER A 482 41.99 -37.17 -8.16
C SER A 482 43.06 -36.13 -7.86
N HIS A 483 42.89 -35.32 -6.80
CA HIS A 483 43.90 -34.32 -6.43
C HIS A 483 45.16 -34.95 -5.80
N ASN A 484 45.07 -36.18 -5.28
CA ASN A 484 46.19 -36.88 -4.65
C ASN A 484 47.32 -37.15 -5.63
N GLU A 485 47.03 -37.24 -6.94
CA GLU A 485 48.03 -37.39 -8.00
C GLU A 485 48.95 -36.18 -8.12
N TYR A 486 48.52 -35.01 -7.61
CA TYR A 486 49.30 -33.77 -7.62
C TYR A 486 49.99 -33.48 -6.27
N LEU A 487 49.78 -34.31 -5.26
CA LEU A 487 50.44 -34.17 -3.95
C LEU A 487 51.77 -34.92 -3.96
N ALA A 488 52.80 -34.31 -3.38
CA ALA A 488 54.02 -35.02 -3.05
C ALA A 488 53.75 -36.09 -1.99
N ILE A 489 54.57 -37.14 -1.93
CA ILE A 489 54.41 -38.23 -0.94
C ILE A 489 54.41 -37.66 0.48
N GLU A 490 55.21 -36.63 0.73
CA GLU A 490 55.31 -35.93 2.01
C GLU A 490 54.00 -35.20 2.36
N GLN A 491 53.33 -34.56 1.40
CA GLN A 491 52.05 -33.87 1.61
C GLN A 491 50.94 -34.88 1.91
N LEU A 492 50.86 -35.96 1.14
CA LEU A 492 49.90 -37.04 1.37
C LEU A 492 50.14 -37.73 2.73
N THR A 493 51.41 -37.91 3.11
CA THR A 493 51.78 -38.44 4.42
C THR A 493 51.38 -37.47 5.53
N GLN A 494 51.56 -36.16 5.35
CA GLN A 494 51.15 -35.13 6.32
C GLN A 494 49.63 -35.13 6.52
N GLU A 495 48.83 -35.20 5.44
CA GLU A 495 47.37 -35.29 5.54
C GLU A 495 46.92 -36.55 6.29
N LEU A 496 47.59 -37.69 6.03
CA LEU A 496 47.38 -38.95 6.76
C LEU A 496 47.69 -38.80 8.26
N LEU A 497 48.85 -38.23 8.59
CA LEU A 497 49.27 -38.02 9.96
C LEU A 497 48.31 -37.08 10.69
N GLN A 498 47.88 -35.98 10.06
CA GLN A 498 46.91 -35.05 10.64
C GLN A 498 45.52 -35.67 10.80
N GLY A 499 45.02 -36.38 9.78
CA GLY A 499 43.70 -37.03 9.82
C GLY A 499 43.59 -38.15 10.85
N LEU A 500 44.70 -38.84 11.14
CA LEU A 500 44.78 -39.86 12.18
C LEU A 500 45.20 -39.32 13.55
N SER A 501 45.41 -38.01 13.68
CA SER A 501 45.97 -37.37 14.88
C SER A 501 47.30 -38.00 15.34
N LEU A 502 48.12 -38.42 14.37
CA LEU A 502 49.47 -38.99 14.57
C LEU A 502 50.58 -37.94 14.42
N ASP A 503 50.21 -36.68 14.18
CA ASP A 503 51.14 -35.54 14.16
C ASP A 503 51.63 -35.25 15.59
N TYR A 504 52.61 -36.03 16.04
CA TYR A 504 53.32 -35.83 17.30
C TYR A 504 54.66 -35.13 17.04
N GLY A 505 54.61 -34.00 16.35
CA GLY A 505 55.75 -33.07 16.26
C GLY A 505 55.88 -32.26 17.56
N ILE A 506 57.11 -32.13 18.07
CA ILE A 506 57.44 -31.18 19.14
C ILE A 506 57.13 -29.78 18.61
N GLN A 507 56.16 -29.07 19.20
CA GLN A 507 55.93 -27.64 18.93
C GLN A 507 57.16 -26.79 19.24
#